data_AF-H9FEJ6-F1
#
_entry.id   AF-H9FEJ6-F1
#
_cell.length_a   1.000
_cell.length_b   1.000
_cell.length_c   1.000
_cell.angle_alpha   90.00
_cell.angle_beta   90.00
_cell.angle_gamma   90.00
#
_symmetry.space_group_name_H-M   'P 1'
#
loop_
_entity.id
_entity.type
_entity.pdbx_description
1 polymer ?
#
loop_
_entity_poly.entity_id
_entity_poly.type
_entity_poly.pdbx_seq_one_letter_code
_entity_poly.pdbx_strand_id
1 'polypeptide(L)'
;EIEEVIQVQLTDASGGGTIGLDRIANIIIPANDNPYGAVAFVQKVYRVQEPLERSSCANITVRRSGGHFGQLLLFYSTSDIDVVALAMEEGQDLLSYYESPIQGVPDP
;
A
#
# COMPACT_ATOMS: atom_id res chain seq x y z
N GLU A 1 3.38 19.05 3.08
CA GLU A 1 3.76 19.30 4.47
C GLU A 1 5.27 19.29 4.53
N ILE A 2 5.80 20.15 5.39
CA ILE A 2 7.22 20.36 5.60
C ILE A 2 7.50 20.13 7.08
N GLU A 3 8.76 19.96 7.45
CA GLU A 3 9.15 19.90 8.85
C GLU A 3 8.72 21.17 9.59
N GLU A 4 8.16 20.99 10.79
CA GLU A 4 7.72 22.08 11.66
C GLU A 4 8.66 22.16 12.87
N VAL A 5 9.09 23.37 13.22
CA VAL A 5 9.95 23.60 14.38
C VAL A 5 9.22 24.49 15.36
N ILE A 6 8.94 23.95 16.56
CA ILE A 6 8.36 24.70 17.68
C ILE A 6 9.48 25.03 18.66
N GLN A 7 9.67 26.31 18.93
CA GLN A 7 10.68 26.78 19.86
C GLN A 7 10.08 26.97 21.25
N VAL A 8 10.69 26.32 22.25
CA VAL A 8 10.36 26.48 23.66
C VAL A 8 11.47 27.29 24.33
N GLN A 9 11.09 28.36 25.03
CA GLN A 9 12.04 29.25 25.68
C GLN A 9 11.74 29.37 27.17
N LEU A 10 12.78 29.24 28.00
CA LEU A 10 12.72 29.57 29.43
C LEU A 10 12.62 31.10 29.58
N THR A 11 11.61 31.56 30.32
CA THR A 11 11.35 32.99 30.51
C THR A 11 11.66 33.50 31.92
N ASP A 12 11.55 32.65 32.95
CA ASP A 12 11.85 33.03 34.34
C ASP A 12 12.31 31.84 35.19
N ALA A 13 13.01 32.11 36.29
CA ALA A 13 13.47 31.13 37.26
C ALA A 13 13.21 31.60 38.70
N SER A 14 12.51 30.78 39.49
CA SER A 14 12.19 31.08 40.90
C SER A 14 13.23 30.50 41.88
N GLY A 15 13.20 30.94 43.14
CA GLY A 15 14.00 30.34 44.22
C GLY A 15 15.49 30.73 44.21
N GLY A 16 15.82 31.88 43.62
CA GLY A 16 17.20 32.38 43.53
C GLY A 16 18.03 31.76 42.40
N GLY A 17 17.42 30.92 41.55
CA GLY A 17 18.05 30.37 40.35
C GLY A 17 18.18 31.41 39.23
N THR A 18 19.03 31.10 38.24
CA THR A 18 19.19 31.90 37.02
C THR A 18 19.10 31.01 35.79
N ILE A 19 18.60 31.56 34.68
CA ILE A 19 18.52 30.85 33.40
C ILE A 19 19.92 30.82 32.76
N GLY A 20 20.40 29.61 32.44
CA GLY A 20 21.69 29.39 31.78
C GLY A 20 21.67 29.68 30.28
N LEU A 21 22.77 29.34 29.60
CA LEU A 21 22.95 29.57 28.16
C LEU A 21 21.97 28.73 27.31
N ASP A 22 21.66 27.51 27.74
CA ASP A 22 20.75 26.58 27.06
C ASP A 22 19.28 26.86 27.42
N ARG A 23 18.81 28.07 27.12
CA ARG A 23 17.45 28.53 27.46
C ARG A 23 16.39 28.26 26.40
N ILE A 24 16.79 27.69 25.27
CA ILE A 24 15.95 27.41 24.10
C ILE A 24 16.03 25.93 23.80
N ALA A 25 14.87 25.29 23.64
CA ALA A 25 14.75 23.95 23.11
C ALA A 25 13.91 23.98 21.83
N ASN A 26 14.35 23.24 20.81
CA ASN A 26 13.58 23.07 19.58
C ASN A 26 12.87 21.72 19.62
N ILE A 27 11.56 21.74 19.42
CA ILE A 27 10.75 20.55 19.16
C ILE A 27 10.59 20.45 17.65
N ILE A 28 11.08 19.35 17.08
CA ILE A 28 11.03 19.09 15.63
C ILE A 28 9.89 18.11 15.36
N ILE A 29 8.93 18.52 14.53
CA ILE A 29 7.86 17.67 14.01
C ILE A 29 8.19 17.39 12.55
N PRO A 30 8.61 16.16 12.20
CA PRO A 30 8.94 15.82 10.82
C PRO A 30 7.68 15.86 9.94
N ALA A 31 7.86 16.19 8.66
CA ALA A 31 6.78 16.17 7.68
C ALA A 31 6.08 14.80 7.64
N ASN A 32 4.74 14.80 7.60
CA ASN A 32 3.91 13.61 7.73
C ASN A 32 2.70 13.66 6.79
N ASP A 33 2.87 14.17 5.56
CA ASP A 33 1.81 14.38 4.56
C ASP A 33 0.93 13.16 4.25
N ASN A 34 1.45 11.97 4.50
CA ASN A 34 0.73 10.73 4.30
C ASN A 34 1.07 9.74 5.42
N PRO A 35 0.63 10.00 6.67
CA PRO A 35 0.98 9.16 7.82
C PRO A 35 0.46 7.75 7.63
N TYR A 36 -0.71 7.67 7.00
CA TYR A 36 -1.45 6.45 6.80
C TYR A 36 -1.04 5.72 5.52
N GLY A 37 -0.22 6.30 4.66
CA GLY A 37 0.21 5.71 3.40
C GLY A 37 -0.90 5.54 2.38
N ALA A 38 -0.54 4.99 1.23
CA ALA A 38 -1.47 4.60 0.17
C ALA A 38 -1.49 3.08 0.02
N VAL A 39 -2.69 2.51 -0.18
CA VAL A 39 -2.89 1.08 -0.42
C VAL A 39 -3.25 0.86 -1.89
N ALA A 40 -2.55 -0.06 -2.55
CA ALA A 40 -2.84 -0.46 -3.91
C ALA A 40 -2.55 -1.95 -4.13
N PHE A 41 -3.18 -2.55 -5.15
CA PHE A 41 -2.78 -3.88 -5.64
C PHE A 41 -1.34 -3.83 -6.15
N VAL A 42 -0.56 -4.88 -5.88
CA VAL A 42 0.83 -4.98 -6.34
C VAL A 42 0.88 -5.15 -7.86
N GLN A 43 -0.09 -5.87 -8.43
CA GLN A 43 -0.22 -6.10 -9.86
C GLN A 43 -1.62 -5.69 -10.33
N LYS A 44 -1.70 -5.19 -11.57
CA LYS A 44 -2.99 -4.88 -12.20
C LYS A 44 -3.70 -6.14 -12.72
N VAL A 45 -2.93 -7.14 -13.13
CA VAL A 45 -3.41 -8.40 -13.70
C VAL A 45 -2.66 -9.55 -13.03
N TYR A 46 -3.39 -10.56 -12.59
CA TYR A 46 -2.83 -11.81 -12.07
C TYR A 46 -3.19 -12.92 -13.04
N ARG A 47 -2.19 -13.61 -13.58
CA ARG A 47 -2.38 -14.83 -14.38
C ARG A 47 -2.32 -16.02 -13.43
N VAL A 48 -3.36 -16.84 -13.44
CA VAL A 48 -3.49 -18.01 -12.57
C VAL A 48 -3.75 -19.23 -13.42
N GLN A 49 -3.08 -20.33 -13.10
CA GLN A 49 -3.32 -21.59 -13.78
C GLN A 49 -4.67 -22.16 -13.33
N GLU A 50 -5.48 -22.60 -14.30
CA GLU A 50 -6.71 -23.31 -14.00
C GLU A 50 -6.38 -24.57 -13.20
N PRO A 51 -6.99 -24.75 -12.03
CA PRO A 51 -6.65 -25.89 -11.19
C PRO A 51 -7.19 -27.19 -11.80
N LEU A 52 -6.36 -28.23 -11.73
CA LEU A 52 -6.79 -29.60 -12.07
C LEU A 52 -7.81 -30.13 -11.05
N GLU A 53 -7.75 -29.61 -9.82
CA GLU A 53 -8.70 -29.90 -8.75
C GLU A 53 -9.81 -28.85 -8.69
N ARG A 54 -10.99 -29.23 -8.16
CA ARG A 54 -12.19 -28.38 -8.13
C ARG A 54 -12.08 -27.09 -7.30
N SER A 55 -11.01 -26.92 -6.52
CA SER A 55 -10.80 -25.72 -5.70
C SER A 55 -9.34 -25.30 -5.73
N SER A 56 -9.10 -24.05 -6.11
CA SER A 56 -7.81 -23.39 -5.95
C SER A 56 -8.00 -21.96 -5.47
N CYS A 57 -7.05 -21.49 -4.67
CA CYS A 57 -7.02 -20.15 -4.14
C CYS A 57 -5.90 -19.37 -4.83
N ALA A 58 -6.21 -18.15 -5.28
CA ALA A 58 -5.22 -17.20 -5.77
C ALA A 58 -4.93 -16.14 -4.71
N ASN A 59 -3.66 -15.87 -4.46
CA ASN A 59 -3.24 -14.80 -3.56
C ASN A 59 -3.17 -13.47 -4.31
N ILE A 60 -4.06 -12.54 -3.96
CA ILE A 60 -4.06 -11.17 -4.50
C ILE A 60 -3.41 -10.25 -3.49
N THR A 61 -2.20 -9.78 -3.79
CA THR A 61 -1.43 -8.93 -2.85
C THR A 61 -1.81 -7.46 -2.98
N VAL A 62 -2.15 -6.84 -1.85
CA VAL A 62 -2.21 -5.39 -1.68
C VAL A 62 -1.01 -4.91 -0.88
N ARG A 63 -0.47 -3.74 -1.25
CA ARG A 63 0.67 -3.12 -0.58
C ARG A 63 0.29 -1.73 -0.08
N ARG A 64 0.53 -1.49 1.20
CA ARG A 64 0.60 -0.15 1.80
C ARG A 64 1.99 0.43 1.54
N SER A 65 2.06 1.68 1.08
CA SER A 65 3.33 2.36 0.73
C SER A 65 3.33 3.80 1.25
N GLY A 66 4.52 4.35 1.52
CA GLY A 66 4.67 5.63 2.20
C GLY A 66 4.50 5.45 3.71
N GLY A 67 3.42 5.99 4.27
CA GLY A 67 3.12 5.93 5.70
C GLY A 67 2.62 4.59 6.22
N HIS A 68 3.00 4.27 7.45
CA HIS A 68 2.62 3.04 8.15
C HIS A 68 1.99 3.33 9.52
N PHE A 69 1.65 4.59 9.81
CA PHE A 69 1.08 4.99 11.09
C PHE A 69 -0.33 4.43 11.24
N GLY A 70 -0.63 3.86 12.41
CA GLY A 70 -1.94 3.30 12.74
C GLY A 70 -2.36 2.07 11.92
N GLN A 71 -3.57 1.61 12.19
CA GLN A 71 -4.18 0.45 11.53
C GLN A 71 -5.14 0.90 10.42
N LEU A 72 -5.23 0.14 9.34
CA LEU A 72 -6.19 0.34 8.25
C LEU A 72 -7.18 -0.81 8.21
N LEU A 73 -8.47 -0.49 8.12
CA LEU A 73 -9.53 -1.44 7.75
C LEU A 73 -9.81 -1.27 6.25
N LEU A 74 -9.68 -2.37 5.50
CA LEU A 74 -9.88 -2.37 4.05
C LEU A 74 -11.13 -3.20 3.71
N PHE A 75 -12.02 -2.61 2.92
CA PHE A 75 -13.15 -3.31 2.32
C PHE A 75 -12.79 -3.76 0.91
N TYR A 76 -13.19 -4.97 0.54
CA TYR A 76 -12.98 -5.51 -0.79
C TYR A 76 -14.21 -6.30 -1.23
N SER A 77 -14.39 -6.40 -2.54
CA SER A 77 -15.42 -7.20 -3.18
C SER A 77 -14.89 -7.73 -4.52
N THR A 78 -15.53 -8.77 -5.02
CA THR A 78 -15.31 -9.30 -6.37
C THR A 78 -16.53 -9.02 -7.23
N SER A 79 -16.32 -8.94 -8.54
CA SER A 79 -17.40 -8.85 -9.54
C SER A 79 -17.07 -9.76 -10.70
N ASP A 80 -18.09 -10.40 -11.28
CA ASP A 80 -17.92 -11.18 -12.50
C ASP A 80 -17.60 -10.25 -13.67
N ILE A 81 -16.74 -10.74 -14.57
CA ILE A 81 -16.38 -10.04 -15.80
C ILE A 81 -16.67 -10.95 -16.99
N ASP A 82 -17.18 -10.36 -18.08
CA ASP A 82 -17.26 -11.03 -19.38
C ASP A 82 -15.96 -10.74 -20.15
N VAL A 83 -15.03 -11.68 -20.07
CA VAL A 83 -13.72 -11.57 -20.74
C VAL A 83 -13.86 -11.46 -22.26
N VAL A 84 -14.92 -12.01 -22.86
CA VAL A 84 -15.17 -11.91 -24.31
C VAL A 84 -15.59 -10.49 -24.67
N ALA A 85 -16.55 -9.93 -23.94
CA ALA A 85 -17.00 -8.56 -24.16
C ALA A 85 -15.87 -7.55 -23.98
N LEU A 86 -15.06 -7.71 -22.92
CA LEU A 86 -13.91 -6.84 -22.66
C LEU A 86 -12.85 -6.91 -23.76
N ALA A 87 -12.50 -8.12 -24.22
CA ALA A 87 -11.53 -8.31 -25.30
C ALA A 87 -12.00 -7.64 -26.60
N MET A 88 -13.30 -7.76 -26.92
CA MET A 88 -13.89 -7.14 -28.12
C MET A 88 -13.88 -5.61 -28.05
N GLU A 89 -14.14 -5.02 -26.88
CA GLU A 89 -14.12 -3.57 -26.67
C GLU A 89 -12.70 -3.00 -26.78
N GLU A 90 -11.71 -3.70 -26.23
CA GLU A 90 -10.30 -3.28 -26.27
C GLU A 90 -9.60 -3.64 -27.61
N GLY A 91 -10.29 -4.34 -28.52
CA GLY A 91 -9.71 -4.82 -29.79
C GLY A 91 -8.60 -5.85 -29.59
N GLN A 92 -8.62 -6.56 -28.46
CA GLN A 92 -7.62 -7.54 -28.05
C GLN A 92 -8.04 -8.96 -28.43
N ASP A 93 -7.07 -9.82 -28.73
CA ASP A 93 -7.31 -11.24 -28.94
C ASP A 93 -7.77 -11.90 -27.62
N LEU A 94 -8.89 -12.64 -27.66
CA LEU A 94 -9.44 -13.36 -26.51
C LEU A 94 -8.41 -14.32 -25.90
N LEU A 95 -7.59 -14.94 -26.74
CA LEU A 95 -6.57 -15.89 -26.30
C LEU A 95 -5.43 -15.23 -25.51
N SER A 96 -5.31 -13.89 -25.55
CA SER A 96 -4.27 -13.16 -24.79
C SER A 96 -4.47 -13.17 -23.28
N TYR A 97 -5.71 -13.45 -22.82
CA TYR A 97 -6.05 -13.60 -21.40
C TYR A 97 -5.69 -14.98 -20.84
N TYR A 98 -5.49 -15.97 -21.71
CA TYR A 98 -5.01 -17.29 -21.34
C TYR A 98 -3.49 -17.37 -21.53
N GLU A 99 -2.82 -18.19 -20.73
CA GLU A 99 -1.44 -18.57 -21.05
C GLU A 99 -1.43 -19.62 -22.16
N SER A 100 -0.32 -19.72 -22.89
CA SER A 100 -0.15 -20.78 -23.88
C SER A 100 -0.27 -22.15 -23.22
N PRO A 101 -0.95 -23.13 -23.85
CA PRO A 101 -1.08 -24.47 -23.30
C PRO A 101 0.30 -25.04 -22.96
N ILE A 102 0.49 -25.42 -21.70
CA ILE A 102 1.66 -26.20 -21.28
C ILE A 102 1.39 -27.68 -21.54
N GLN A 103 2.37 -28.39 -22.10
CA GLN A 103 2.25 -29.82 -22.33
C GLN A 103 2.17 -30.53 -20.97
N GLY A 104 1.08 -31.26 -20.71
CA GLY A 104 0.87 -31.96 -19.45
C GLY A 104 1.99 -32.97 -19.19
N VAL A 105 2.43 -33.07 -17.92
CA VAL A 105 3.29 -34.17 -17.49
C VAL A 105 2.43 -35.45 -17.55
N PRO A 106 2.88 -36.53 -18.21
CA PRO A 106 2.13 -37.79 -18.19
C PRO A 106 1.99 -38.27 -16.74
N ASP A 107 0.80 -38.73 -16.36
CA ASP A 107 0.61 -39.43 -15.09
C ASP A 107 1.55 -40.66 -15.04
N PRO A 108 2.19 -40.96 -13.89
CA PRO A 108 3.08 -42.11 -13.72
C PRO A 108 2.37 -43.47 -13.76
#